data_AF-X1I3C4-F1
#
_entry.id   AF-X1I3C4-F1
#
_cell.length_a   1.000
_cell.length_b   1.000
_cell.length_c   1.000
_cell.angle_alpha   90.00
_cell.angle_beta   90.00
_cell.angle_gamma   90.00
#
_symmetry.space_group_name_H-M   'P 1'
#
loop_
_entity.id
_entity.type
_entity.pdbx_description
1 polymer ?
#
loop_
_entity_poly.entity_id
_entity_poly.type
_entity_poly.pdbx_seq_one_letter_code
_entity_poly.pdbx_strand_id
1 'polypeptide(L)'
;DWQPVEKEMAWTANPDGTGKVLMYRMSAATAGSYGLDFYSDYIPIEPGAVYRFSCRYKTLGPTVKIFLKGYRPFEAQDGQPPQRRETYRRQVHPPGGPGEWHTVEADFVPSATRPKHAPTFLKVDLYAYWPAGVVYWDDVVLKKVRDAPPGPPPAPTDAEPLNTESLPEAKEMP
;
A
#
# COMPACT_ATOMS: atom_id res chain seq x y z
N ASP A 1 -3.58 16.61 -5.45
CA ASP A 1 -5.00 16.91 -5.70
C ASP A 1 -5.71 15.72 -6.28
N TRP A 2 -6.65 15.16 -5.50
CA TRP A 2 -7.34 13.90 -5.73
C TRP A 2 -8.62 14.12 -6.55
N GLN A 3 -8.59 13.95 -7.87
CA GLN A 3 -9.76 14.18 -8.72
C GLN A 3 -10.52 12.86 -9.03
N PRO A 4 -11.79 12.73 -8.59
CA PRO A 4 -12.63 11.59 -8.93
C PRO A 4 -13.08 11.59 -10.40
N VAL A 5 -13.30 10.40 -10.97
CA VAL A 5 -13.78 10.22 -12.35
C VAL A 5 -15.24 10.71 -12.45
N GLU A 6 -15.47 11.73 -13.29
CA GLU A 6 -16.48 12.80 -13.12
C GLU A 6 -17.99 12.45 -13.25
N LYS A 7 -18.47 11.22 -12.98
CA LYS A 7 -19.94 10.97 -12.96
C LYS A 7 -20.45 10.16 -11.77
N GLU A 8 -19.66 9.23 -11.26
CA GLU A 8 -20.06 8.36 -10.16
C GLU A 8 -19.23 8.58 -8.89
N MET A 9 -18.27 9.51 -8.93
CA MET A 9 -17.46 9.87 -7.77
C MET A 9 -17.35 11.40 -7.66
N ALA A 10 -17.46 11.93 -6.44
CA ALA A 10 -17.32 13.36 -6.21
C ALA A 10 -16.96 13.67 -4.75
N TRP A 11 -16.28 14.80 -4.53
CA TRP A 11 -16.24 15.43 -3.21
C TRP A 11 -17.58 16.14 -2.97
N THR A 12 -18.30 15.76 -1.92
CA THR A 12 -19.61 16.32 -1.55
C THR A 12 -19.66 16.72 -0.08
N ALA A 13 -20.67 17.47 0.34
CA ALA A 13 -20.91 17.73 1.76
C ALA A 13 -21.13 16.42 2.53
N ASN A 14 -20.61 16.32 3.76
CA ASN A 14 -20.87 15.18 4.64
C ASN A 14 -22.39 15.10 4.93
N PRO A 15 -23.06 13.96 4.66
CA PRO A 15 -24.51 13.85 4.85
C PRO A 15 -24.96 13.93 6.32
N ASP A 16 -24.08 13.63 7.27
CA ASP A 16 -24.41 13.55 8.70
C ASP A 16 -23.54 14.49 9.56
N GLY A 17 -22.88 15.49 8.95
CA GLY A 17 -21.96 16.36 9.67
C GLY A 17 -21.46 17.54 8.87
N THR A 18 -20.34 18.11 9.32
CA THR A 18 -19.66 19.22 8.64
C THR A 18 -18.57 18.74 7.70
N GLY A 19 -18.16 19.59 6.76
CA GLY A 19 -17.02 19.31 5.87
C GLY A 19 -17.40 18.55 4.60
N LYS A 20 -16.39 18.00 3.92
CA LYS A 20 -16.56 17.28 2.65
C LYS A 20 -16.08 15.84 2.78
N VAL A 21 -16.76 14.94 2.09
CA VAL A 21 -16.46 13.50 2.01
C VAL A 21 -16.31 13.09 0.55
N LEU A 22 -15.57 12.01 0.30
CA LEU A 22 -15.55 11.37 -1.00
C LEU A 22 -16.80 10.48 -1.11
N MET A 23 -17.66 10.77 -2.08
CA MET A 23 -18.88 10.01 -2.34
C MET A 23 -18.74 9.21 -3.62
N TYR A 24 -19.14 7.95 -3.56
CA TYR A 24 -19.46 7.12 -4.70
C TYR A 24 -20.98 7.06 -4.87
N ARG A 25 -21.48 7.29 -6.09
CA ARG A 25 -22.86 7.06 -6.49
C ARG A 25 -22.85 6.03 -7.61
N MET A 26 -22.91 4.76 -7.22
CA MET A 26 -22.78 3.62 -8.13
C MET A 26 -24.13 3.25 -8.73
N SER A 27 -24.25 3.32 -10.06
CA SER A 27 -25.41 2.85 -10.79
C SER A 27 -25.53 1.32 -10.83
N ALA A 28 -26.70 0.81 -11.22
CA ALA A 28 -26.91 -0.63 -11.43
C ALA A 28 -26.02 -1.20 -12.55
N ALA A 29 -25.76 -0.43 -13.60
CA ALA A 29 -24.87 -0.83 -14.69
C ALA A 29 -23.42 -1.00 -14.19
N THR A 30 -22.92 -0.05 -13.42
CA THR A 30 -21.58 -0.13 -12.81
C THR A 30 -21.50 -1.26 -11.78
N ALA A 31 -22.53 -1.41 -10.93
CA ALA A 31 -22.61 -2.49 -9.97
C ALA A 31 -22.62 -3.88 -10.61
N GLY A 32 -23.25 -4.04 -11.78
CA GLY A 32 -23.29 -5.27 -12.56
C GLY A 32 -22.03 -5.56 -13.38
N SER A 33 -21.00 -4.72 -13.29
CA SER A 33 -19.72 -4.89 -13.99
C SER A 33 -18.55 -4.98 -13.01
N TYR A 34 -17.69 -3.96 -12.96
CA TYR A 34 -16.45 -3.95 -12.16
C TYR A 34 -16.56 -3.14 -10.87
N GLY A 35 -17.68 -2.46 -10.62
CA GLY A 35 -17.83 -1.57 -9.46
C GLY A 35 -17.06 -0.25 -9.62
N LEU A 36 -16.68 0.35 -8.50
CA LEU A 36 -15.98 1.63 -8.44
C LEU A 36 -14.73 1.54 -7.58
N ASP A 37 -13.58 1.97 -8.11
CA ASP A 37 -12.28 2.04 -7.43
C ASP A 37 -11.69 3.45 -7.47
N PHE A 38 -11.25 3.95 -6.31
CA PHE A 38 -10.48 5.20 -6.23
C PHE A 38 -9.11 4.92 -5.63
N TYR A 39 -8.09 5.20 -6.43
CA TYR A 39 -6.70 4.99 -6.03
C TYR A 39 -6.09 6.25 -5.44
N SER A 40 -5.26 6.02 -4.42
CA SER A 40 -4.24 7.00 -4.06
C SER A 40 -3.13 7.07 -5.14
N ASP A 41 -2.40 8.16 -5.27
CA ASP A 41 -1.04 8.33 -5.72
C ASP A 41 -0.13 7.34 -5.00
N TYR A 42 1.05 7.15 -5.58
CA TYR A 42 2.09 6.34 -4.96
C TYR A 42 2.65 7.05 -3.74
N ILE A 43 2.50 6.43 -2.58
CA ILE A 43 3.03 6.89 -1.31
C ILE A 43 4.37 6.18 -1.07
N PRO A 44 5.51 6.88 -1.02
CA PRO A 44 6.80 6.27 -0.70
C PRO A 44 6.74 5.60 0.68
N ILE A 45 7.35 4.42 0.80
CA ILE A 45 7.43 3.69 2.06
C ILE A 45 8.82 3.13 2.33
N GLU A 46 9.07 2.88 3.61
CA GLU A 46 10.22 2.16 4.12
C GLU A 46 9.90 0.66 4.18
N PRO A 47 10.62 -0.20 3.43
CA PRO A 47 10.42 -1.64 3.50
C PRO A 47 10.65 -2.17 4.93
N GLY A 48 9.72 -2.98 5.43
CA GLY A 48 9.81 -3.59 6.77
C GLY A 48 9.25 -2.74 7.92
N ALA A 49 8.94 -1.46 7.69
CA ALA A 49 8.24 -0.62 8.65
C ALA A 49 6.76 -1.06 8.83
N VAL A 50 6.18 -0.72 9.99
CA VAL A 50 4.75 -0.92 10.24
C VAL A 50 3.98 0.34 9.89
N TYR A 51 2.92 0.16 9.12
CA TYR A 51 1.98 1.19 8.73
C TYR A 51 0.61 0.93 9.31
N ARG A 52 -0.13 2.00 9.58
CA ARG A 52 -1.54 1.97 9.95
C ARG A 52 -2.37 2.64 8.88
N PHE A 53 -3.34 1.90 8.36
CA PHE A 53 -4.43 2.45 7.58
C PHE A 53 -5.62 2.72 8.50
N SER A 54 -6.31 3.84 8.32
CA SER A 54 -7.61 4.10 8.92
C SER A 54 -8.54 4.86 7.98
N CYS A 55 -9.84 4.64 8.10
CA CYS A 55 -10.86 5.48 7.47
C CYS A 55 -12.19 5.39 8.22
N ARG A 56 -13.09 6.34 7.94
CA ARG A 56 -14.52 6.20 8.19
C ARG A 56 -15.26 5.95 6.88
N TYR A 57 -16.29 5.11 6.92
CA TYR A 57 -17.15 4.91 5.77
C TYR A 57 -18.61 4.73 6.16
N LYS A 58 -19.51 5.08 5.26
CA LYS A 58 -20.94 4.78 5.36
C LYS A 58 -21.44 4.30 4.00
N THR A 59 -22.11 3.16 3.96
CA THR A 59 -22.71 2.62 2.73
C THR A 59 -24.23 2.59 2.82
N LEU A 60 -24.89 2.88 1.70
CA LEU A 60 -26.34 2.79 1.49
C LEU A 60 -26.66 1.75 0.40
N GLY A 61 -25.93 0.64 0.40
CA GLY A 61 -26.16 -0.46 -0.54
C GLY A 61 -24.87 -1.21 -0.86
N PRO A 62 -23.89 -0.58 -1.53
CA PRO A 62 -22.70 -1.26 -2.04
C PRO A 62 -21.88 -1.93 -0.95
N THR A 63 -21.35 -3.11 -1.28
CA THR A 63 -20.31 -3.75 -0.46
C THR A 63 -19.01 -3.02 -0.66
N VAL A 64 -18.32 -2.69 0.43
CA VAL A 64 -17.03 -2.01 0.40
C VAL A 64 -15.87 -2.96 0.66
N LYS A 65 -14.74 -2.72 -0.01
CA LYS A 65 -13.44 -3.32 0.29
C LYS A 65 -12.37 -2.27 0.22
N ILE A 66 -11.29 -2.50 0.94
CA ILE A 66 -10.12 -1.62 0.91
C ILE A 66 -8.92 -2.48 0.55
N PHE A 67 -8.19 -2.10 -0.48
CA PHE A 67 -6.95 -2.76 -0.85
C PHE A 67 -5.75 -1.85 -0.54
N LEU A 68 -4.79 -2.42 0.19
CA LEU A 68 -3.48 -1.83 0.43
C LEU A 68 -2.50 -2.53 -0.51
N LYS A 69 -2.15 -1.85 -1.60
CA LYS A 69 -1.35 -2.41 -2.70
C LYS A 69 0.06 -1.85 -2.63
N GLY A 70 1.07 -2.72 -2.57
CA GLY A 70 2.48 -2.32 -2.57
C GLY A 70 3.12 -2.52 -3.93
N TYR A 71 3.97 -1.58 -4.32
CA TYR A 71 4.61 -1.54 -5.62
C TYR A 71 6.12 -1.41 -5.52
N ARG A 72 6.80 -2.04 -6.47
CA ARG A 72 8.26 -1.94 -6.66
C ARG A 72 8.55 -1.48 -8.09
N PRO A 73 9.45 -0.50 -8.30
CA PRO A 73 9.97 -0.22 -9.63
C PRO A 73 10.87 -1.38 -10.09
N PHE A 74 10.62 -1.85 -11.30
CA PHE A 74 11.50 -2.76 -12.01
C PHE A 74 12.23 -1.99 -13.10
N GLU A 75 13.48 -2.39 -13.34
CA GLU A 75 14.29 -1.79 -14.39
C GLU A 75 13.61 -1.93 -15.75
N ALA A 76 13.86 -0.93 -16.58
CA ALA A 76 13.57 -0.93 -17.99
C ALA A 76 14.18 -2.18 -18.65
N GLN A 77 13.40 -2.85 -19.50
CA GLN A 77 13.94 -3.80 -20.46
C GLN A 77 13.83 -3.16 -21.84
N ASP A 78 14.90 -3.24 -22.65
CA ASP A 78 14.92 -2.89 -24.07
C ASP A 78 14.22 -1.57 -24.44
N GLY A 79 14.75 -0.44 -23.96
CA GLY A 79 14.29 0.91 -24.33
C GLY A 79 12.94 1.33 -23.74
N GLN A 80 12.31 0.51 -22.90
CA GLN A 80 11.05 0.86 -22.22
C GLN A 80 11.29 1.68 -20.95
N PRO A 81 10.34 2.52 -20.50
CA PRO A 81 10.45 3.17 -19.20
C PRO A 81 10.32 2.15 -18.06
N PRO A 82 10.96 2.40 -16.89
CA PRO A 82 10.83 1.55 -15.72
C PRO A 82 9.38 1.45 -15.27
N GLN A 83 8.92 0.23 -14.95
CA GLN A 83 7.54 -0.03 -14.59
C GLN A 83 7.40 -0.37 -13.11
N ARG A 84 6.39 0.22 -12.46
CA ARG A 84 5.99 -0.18 -11.11
C ARG A 84 5.09 -1.41 -11.20
N ARG A 85 5.48 -2.51 -10.57
CA ARG A 85 4.67 -3.74 -10.47
C ARG A 85 4.14 -3.89 -9.06
N GLU A 86 2.90 -4.36 -8.94
CA GLU A 86 2.32 -4.72 -7.64
C GLU A 86 3.05 -5.97 -7.12
N THR A 87 3.68 -5.86 -5.94
CA THR A 87 4.42 -6.96 -5.30
C THR A 87 3.85 -7.33 -3.93
N TYR A 88 2.85 -6.58 -3.47
CA TYR A 88 2.12 -6.80 -2.22
C TYR A 88 0.66 -6.42 -2.39
N ARG A 89 -0.25 -7.19 -1.81
CA ARG A 89 -1.65 -6.83 -1.66
C ARG A 89 -2.16 -7.31 -0.32
N ARG A 90 -2.80 -6.42 0.42
CA ARG A 90 -3.65 -6.77 1.55
C ARG A 90 -5.06 -6.27 1.30
N GLN A 91 -6.03 -7.15 1.46
CA GLN A 91 -7.43 -6.79 1.52
C GLN A 91 -7.82 -6.55 2.98
N VAL A 92 -8.37 -5.38 3.28
CA VAL A 92 -8.99 -5.06 4.56
C VAL A 92 -10.50 -5.21 4.37
N HIS A 93 -11.13 -5.96 5.28
CA HIS A 93 -12.57 -6.19 5.29
C HIS A 93 -13.21 -5.20 6.26
N PRO A 94 -13.96 -4.19 5.77
CA PRO A 94 -14.59 -3.21 6.65
C PRO A 94 -15.72 -3.88 7.48
N PRO A 95 -15.84 -3.56 8.78
CA PRO A 95 -16.86 -4.14 9.64
C PRO A 95 -18.19 -3.39 9.53
N GLY A 96 -19.31 -4.06 9.79
CA GLY A 96 -20.63 -3.43 9.92
C GLY A 96 -21.51 -3.53 8.66
N GLY A 97 -22.67 -2.87 8.74
CA GLY A 97 -23.73 -2.93 7.74
C GLY A 97 -24.13 -1.56 7.18
N PRO A 98 -25.15 -1.50 6.30
CA PRO A 98 -25.57 -0.24 5.68
C PRO A 98 -26.23 0.72 6.67
N GLY A 99 -26.20 2.02 6.35
CA GLY A 99 -26.97 3.07 7.06
C GLY A 99 -26.20 3.84 8.13
N GLU A 100 -25.08 3.31 8.61
CA GLU A 100 -24.30 3.91 9.70
C GLU A 100 -22.85 4.16 9.29
N TRP A 101 -22.19 5.08 10.01
CA TRP A 101 -20.75 5.30 9.88
C TRP A 101 -19.97 4.25 10.65
N HIS A 102 -19.02 3.62 9.98
CA HIS A 102 -18.12 2.63 10.55
C HIS A 102 -16.68 3.14 10.47
N THR A 103 -15.88 2.77 11.46
CA THR A 103 -14.44 3.04 11.47
C THR A 103 -13.67 1.77 11.14
N VAL A 104 -12.70 1.90 10.24
CA VAL A 104 -11.76 0.84 9.89
C VAL A 104 -10.38 1.27 10.39
N GLU A 105 -9.67 0.35 11.04
CA GLU A 105 -8.27 0.50 11.38
C GLU A 105 -7.53 -0.83 11.11
N ALA A 106 -6.35 -0.75 10.49
CA ALA A 106 -5.52 -1.92 10.24
C ALA A 106 -4.03 -1.59 10.24
N ASP A 107 -3.29 -2.27 11.13
CA ASP A 107 -1.82 -2.27 11.12
C ASP A 107 -1.28 -3.37 10.22
N PHE A 108 -0.24 -3.04 9.46
CA PHE A 108 0.35 -3.94 8.47
C PHE A 108 1.83 -3.64 8.20
N VAL A 109 2.55 -4.67 7.75
CA VAL A 109 3.91 -4.55 7.21
C VAL A 109 3.85 -4.89 5.73
N PRO A 110 4.07 -3.93 4.81
CA PRO A 110 4.19 -4.21 3.38
C PRO A 110 5.37 -5.14 3.11
N SER A 111 5.12 -6.29 2.50
CA SER A 111 6.16 -7.30 2.26
C SER A 111 5.97 -8.02 0.94
N ALA A 112 7.01 -8.70 0.46
CA ALA A 112 6.92 -9.58 -0.70
C ALA A 112 7.54 -10.92 -0.34
N THR A 113 7.13 -11.99 -1.03
CA THR A 113 7.67 -13.35 -0.81
C THR A 113 9.19 -13.39 -0.93
N ARG A 114 9.79 -12.56 -1.79
CA ARG A 114 11.25 -12.41 -1.92
C ARG A 114 11.66 -11.00 -1.45
N PRO A 115 12.64 -10.85 -0.54
CA PRO A 115 13.06 -9.55 -0.04
C PRO A 115 13.44 -8.53 -1.12
N LYS A 116 14.08 -8.97 -2.21
CA LYS A 116 14.43 -8.10 -3.36
C LYS A 116 13.23 -7.48 -4.09
N HIS A 117 12.03 -8.01 -3.85
CA HIS A 117 10.77 -7.49 -4.41
C HIS A 117 9.92 -6.76 -3.38
N ALA A 118 10.44 -6.53 -2.16
CA ALA A 118 9.73 -5.79 -1.13
C ALA A 118 9.30 -4.41 -1.66
N PRO A 119 8.02 -4.04 -1.50
CA PRO A 119 7.48 -2.81 -2.06
C PRO A 119 8.17 -1.58 -1.47
N THR A 120 8.36 -0.56 -2.30
CA THR A 120 8.91 0.76 -1.90
C THR A 120 7.87 1.88 -2.04
N PHE A 121 6.69 1.55 -2.57
CA PHE A 121 5.54 2.43 -2.63
C PHE A 121 4.27 1.69 -2.19
N LEU A 122 3.31 2.41 -1.64
CA LEU A 122 1.93 1.95 -1.44
C LEU A 122 0.95 2.74 -2.28
N LYS A 123 -0.17 2.11 -2.61
CA LYS A 123 -1.42 2.77 -2.97
C LYS A 123 -2.54 2.26 -2.06
N VAL A 124 -3.41 3.17 -1.64
CA VAL A 124 -4.71 2.84 -1.06
C VAL A 124 -5.71 2.77 -2.20
N ASP A 125 -6.54 1.74 -2.21
CA ASP A 125 -7.62 1.56 -3.18
C ASP A 125 -8.93 1.35 -2.42
N LEU A 126 -9.80 2.35 -2.50
CA LEU A 126 -11.13 2.35 -1.92
C LEU A 126 -12.10 1.77 -2.95
N TYR A 127 -12.60 0.57 -2.68
CA TYR A 127 -13.39 -0.18 -3.64
C TYR A 127 -14.83 -0.36 -3.15
N ALA A 128 -15.79 -0.14 -4.04
CA ALA A 128 -17.18 -0.51 -3.83
C ALA A 128 -17.69 -1.37 -4.97
N TYR A 129 -18.41 -2.43 -4.64
CA TYR A 129 -19.03 -3.33 -5.61
C TYR A 129 -20.41 -3.75 -5.14
N TRP A 130 -21.18 -4.35 -6.04
CA TRP A 130 -22.54 -4.86 -5.89
C TRP A 130 -23.12 -4.91 -4.45
N PRO A 131 -24.34 -4.39 -4.23
CA PRO A 131 -25.29 -3.81 -5.19
C PRO A 131 -25.05 -2.32 -5.49
N ALA A 132 -25.88 -1.73 -6.35
CA ALA A 132 -25.89 -0.28 -6.60
C ALA A 132 -26.25 0.52 -5.34
N GLY A 133 -25.88 1.81 -5.32
CA GLY A 133 -26.20 2.72 -4.24
C GLY A 133 -25.07 3.71 -3.97
N VAL A 134 -24.98 4.17 -2.72
CA VAL A 134 -24.05 5.24 -2.34
C VAL A 134 -23.06 4.76 -1.29
N VAL A 135 -21.80 5.17 -1.43
CA VAL A 135 -20.78 5.03 -0.38
C VAL A 135 -20.19 6.39 -0.09
N TYR A 136 -20.02 6.72 1.19
CA TYR A 136 -19.27 7.86 1.65
C TYR A 136 -17.99 7.37 2.33
N TRP A 137 -16.88 8.02 2.02
CA TRP A 137 -15.57 7.80 2.61
C TRP A 137 -15.06 9.09 3.23
N ASP A 138 -14.53 9.00 4.43
CA ASP A 138 -14.00 10.13 5.18
C ASP A 138 -12.76 9.72 6.00
N ASP A 139 -11.95 10.69 6.40
CA ASP A 139 -10.73 10.51 7.21
C ASP A 139 -9.82 9.37 6.75
N VAL A 140 -9.60 9.26 5.45
CA VAL A 140 -8.74 8.22 4.87
C VAL A 140 -7.28 8.57 5.14
N VAL A 141 -6.64 7.83 6.02
CA VAL A 141 -5.28 8.09 6.51
C VAL A 141 -4.42 6.85 6.38
N LEU A 142 -3.19 7.05 5.92
CA LEU A 142 -2.13 6.06 5.96
C LEU A 142 -0.91 6.68 6.65
N LYS A 143 -0.46 6.08 7.76
CA LYS A 143 0.67 6.59 8.55
C LYS A 143 1.69 5.50 8.86
N LYS A 144 2.98 5.85 8.88
CA LYS A 144 4.02 4.99 9.48
C LYS A 144 3.87 5.06 11.00
N VAL A 145 3.79 3.92 11.67
CA VAL A 145 3.61 3.85 13.14
C VAL A 145 4.81 3.21 13.85
N ARG A 146 5.66 2.48 13.10
CA ARG A 146 6.93 1.95 13.60
C ARG A 146 7.92 1.83 12.45
N ASP A 147 9.17 2.19 12.69
CA ASP A 147 10.26 2.03 11.73
C ASP A 147 10.54 0.55 11.43
N ALA A 148 11.27 0.29 10.35
CA ALA A 148 11.75 -1.06 10.09
C ALA A 148 12.69 -1.49 11.24
N PRO A 149 12.70 -2.79 11.60
CA PRO A 149 13.76 -3.30 12.46
C PRO A 149 15.12 -2.96 11.84
N PRO A 150 16.16 -2.65 12.65
CA PRO A 150 17.51 -2.53 12.12
C PRO A 150 17.83 -3.80 11.32
N GLY A 151 18.29 -3.62 10.08
CA GLY A 151 18.72 -4.73 9.25
C GLY A 151 19.85 -5.51 9.92
N PRO A 152 20.17 -6.73 9.46
CA PRO A 152 21.45 -7.32 9.79
C PRO A 152 22.55 -6.29 9.45
N PRO A 153 23.64 -6.20 10.24
CA PRO A 153 24.77 -5.36 9.88
C PRO A 153 25.16 -5.67 8.43
N PRO A 154 25.65 -4.68 7.66
CA PRO A 154 26.18 -4.96 6.34
C PRO A 154 27.11 -6.16 6.47
N ALA A 155 26.95 -7.15 5.58
CA ALA A 155 27.99 -8.17 5.43
C ALA A 155 29.31 -7.41 5.32
N PRO A 156 30.38 -7.82 6.05
CA PRO A 156 31.66 -7.15 5.92
C PRO A 156 31.93 -7.01 4.42
N THR A 157 31.92 -5.77 3.93
CA THR A 157 32.47 -5.45 2.62
C THR A 157 33.83 -6.09 2.60
N ASP A 158 34.16 -6.84 1.54
CA ASP A 158 35.48 -7.44 1.33
C ASP A 158 36.56 -6.36 1.55
N ALA A 159 36.98 -6.23 2.79
CA ALA A 159 37.96 -5.29 3.25
C ALA A 159 39.27 -5.99 3.01
N GLU A 160 39.83 -5.68 1.83
CA GLU A 160 41.20 -5.88 1.36
C GLU A 160 41.80 -7.29 1.53
N PRO A 161 42.50 -7.83 0.52
CA PRO A 161 43.15 -9.12 0.65
C PRO A 161 44.10 -9.10 1.86
N LEU A 162 43.96 -10.11 2.72
CA LEU A 162 44.87 -10.43 3.81
C LEU A 162 46.31 -10.23 3.34
N ASN A 163 46.99 -9.26 3.96
CA ASN A 163 48.42 -9.03 3.79
C ASN A 163 49.15 -10.32 4.19
N THR A 164 49.63 -11.09 3.22
CA THR A 164 50.45 -12.29 3.47
C THR A 164 51.86 -11.86 3.84
N GLU A 165 52.03 -11.31 5.04
CA GLU A 165 53.35 -11.23 5.66
C GLU A 165 53.74 -12.60 6.23
N SER A 166 54.60 -13.27 5.46
CA SER A 166 55.75 -14.09 5.89
C SER A 166 55.56 -15.01 7.10
N LEU A 167 55.26 -16.29 6.82
CA LEU A 167 55.66 -17.40 7.69
C LEU A 167 57.20 -17.48 7.72
N PRO A 168 57.86 -17.56 8.89
CA PRO A 168 59.30 -17.78 8.94
C PRO A 168 59.64 -19.19 8.43
N GLU A 169 60.64 -19.26 7.53
CA GLU A 169 61.22 -20.52 7.04
C GLU A 169 61.67 -21.40 8.21
N ALA A 170 61.21 -22.66 8.19
CA ALA A 170 61.72 -23.70 9.06
C ALA A 170 63.20 -23.96 8.69
N LYS A 171 64.11 -23.66 9.62
CA LYS A 171 65.49 -24.14 9.53
C LYS A 171 65.49 -25.66 9.61
N GLU A 172 65.90 -26.31 8.53
CA GLU A 172 66.45 -27.67 8.60
C GLU A 172 67.72 -27.64 9.46
N MET A 173 67.76 -28.49 10.49
CA MET A 173 68.96 -28.74 11.28
C MET A 173 69.60 -30.07 10.85
N PRO A 174 70.93 -30.11 10.67
CA PRO A 174 71.69 -31.30 10.27
C PRO A 174 71.79 -32.36 11.38
#